data_AF-A0A4V1ZWD0-F1
#
_entry.id   AF-A0A4V1ZWD0-F1
#
_cell.length_a   1.000
_cell.length_b   1.000
_cell.length_c   1.000
_cell.angle_alpha   90.00
_cell.angle_beta   90.00
_cell.angle_gamma   90.00
#
_symmetry.space_group_name_H-M   'P 1'
#
loop_
_entity.id
_entity.type
_entity.pdbx_description
1 polymer ?
#
loop_
_entity_poly.entity_id
_entity_poly.type
_entity_poly.pdbx_seq_one_letter_code
_entity_poly.pdbx_strand_id
1 'polypeptide(L)'
;MTKKRDDYEVGYGKPPKHSQFVPGQSGNKGRRKRNETQAQTVARLRDQRVEVGGQWVTKFELAVTQTINQTIRSGKPRDLKLLLDLLDKHGALPASEEAEASRAGTDAVYTKLMNLFDHRFEIDPADTVELERLADEETKLIMSCSHCGPALREQWAQPERKTLSKDYGKTAFHKQVTEPFKISDPWNAKKAKKVLRE
;
A
#
# COMPACT_ATOMS: atom_id res chain seq x y z
N MET A 1 -73.41 -38.26 -31.88
CA MET A 1 -72.61 -37.78 -30.73
C MET A 1 -73.06 -36.38 -30.37
N THR A 2 -73.79 -36.24 -29.27
CA THR A 2 -74.45 -35.00 -28.84
C THR A 2 -73.45 -34.06 -28.14
N LYS A 3 -73.19 -32.91 -28.74
CA LYS A 3 -72.31 -31.86 -28.20
C LYS A 3 -73.13 -31.03 -27.20
N LYS A 4 -72.97 -31.26 -25.88
CA LYS A 4 -73.56 -30.39 -24.85
C LYS A 4 -73.06 -28.97 -25.07
N ARG A 5 -73.98 -28.03 -25.32
CA ARG A 5 -73.69 -26.60 -25.35
C ARG A 5 -73.62 -26.15 -23.89
N ASP A 6 -72.42 -25.82 -23.43
CA ASP A 6 -72.18 -25.30 -22.09
C ASP A 6 -72.67 -23.84 -22.02
N ASP A 7 -73.70 -23.58 -21.21
CA ASP A 7 -74.35 -22.28 -20.96
C ASP A 7 -73.47 -21.32 -20.12
N TYR A 8 -72.22 -21.09 -20.53
CA TYR A 8 -71.34 -20.13 -19.86
C TYR A 8 -71.52 -18.73 -20.45
N GLU A 9 -72.37 -17.92 -19.82
CA GLU A 9 -72.59 -16.53 -20.19
C GLU A 9 -71.36 -15.66 -19.87
N VAL A 10 -70.80 -15.03 -20.90
CA VAL A 10 -69.65 -14.14 -20.82
C VAL A 10 -70.13 -12.73 -20.45
N GLY A 11 -69.50 -12.11 -19.45
CA GLY A 11 -69.87 -10.78 -18.95
C GLY A 11 -68.77 -10.13 -18.10
N TYR A 12 -69.07 -9.00 -17.48
CA TYR A 12 -68.09 -8.30 -16.63
C TYR A 12 -67.63 -9.21 -15.47
N GLY A 13 -66.31 -9.41 -15.35
CA GLY A 13 -65.72 -10.33 -14.37
C GLY A 13 -65.82 -11.83 -14.71
N LYS A 14 -66.40 -12.20 -15.87
CA LYS A 14 -66.55 -13.59 -16.33
C LYS A 14 -65.86 -13.79 -17.69
N PRO A 15 -64.52 -13.92 -17.72
CA PRO A 15 -63.80 -14.10 -18.99
C PRO A 15 -64.20 -15.42 -19.65
N PRO A 16 -64.18 -15.52 -21.00
CA PRO A 16 -64.46 -16.75 -21.73
C PRO A 16 -63.59 -17.93 -21.30
N LYS A 17 -64.16 -19.13 -21.20
CA LYS A 17 -63.43 -20.35 -20.75
C LYS A 17 -62.14 -20.62 -21.54
N HIS A 18 -62.12 -20.31 -22.83
CA HIS A 18 -60.97 -20.57 -23.71
C HIS A 18 -59.79 -19.60 -23.49
N SER A 19 -60.01 -18.47 -22.81
CA SER A 19 -58.98 -17.49 -22.47
C SER A 19 -58.61 -17.47 -20.98
N GLN A 20 -59.27 -18.28 -20.15
CA GLN A 20 -58.91 -18.44 -18.75
C GLN A 20 -57.57 -19.21 -18.62
N PHE A 21 -56.75 -18.82 -17.64
CA PHE A 21 -55.57 -19.60 -17.30
C PHE A 21 -56.00 -20.97 -16.77
N VAL A 22 -55.31 -22.03 -17.23
CA VAL A 22 -55.57 -23.39 -16.78
C VAL A 22 -55.17 -23.50 -15.30
N PRO A 23 -56.07 -23.93 -14.40
CA PRO A 23 -55.74 -24.14 -13.00
C PRO A 23 -54.52 -25.07 -12.84
N GLY A 24 -53.53 -24.63 -12.07
CA GLY A 24 -52.28 -25.37 -11.86
C GLY A 24 -51.19 -25.13 -12.92
N GLN A 25 -51.48 -24.42 -14.01
CA GLN A 25 -50.50 -24.02 -15.02
C GLN A 25 -50.33 -22.51 -15.03
N SER A 26 -49.27 -22.03 -14.38
CA SER A 26 -48.87 -20.62 -14.47
C SER A 26 -48.55 -20.27 -15.93
N GLY A 27 -49.17 -19.20 -16.45
CA GLY A 27 -48.83 -18.64 -17.76
C GLY A 27 -47.41 -18.06 -17.83
N ASN A 28 -46.77 -17.87 -16.67
CA ASN A 28 -45.39 -17.42 -16.57
C ASN A 28 -44.47 -18.61 -16.25
N LYS A 29 -43.70 -19.04 -17.24
CA LYS A 29 -42.48 -19.83 -17.01
C LYS A 29 -41.51 -18.92 -16.25
N GLY A 30 -41.34 -19.15 -14.96
CA GLY A 30 -40.47 -18.33 -14.11
C GLY A 30 -39.09 -18.11 -14.74
N ARG A 31 -38.42 -17.02 -14.35
CA ARG A 31 -37.09 -16.67 -14.88
C ARG A 31 -36.10 -17.80 -14.58
N ARG A 32 -35.33 -18.23 -15.60
CA ARG A 32 -34.23 -19.19 -15.42
C ARG A 32 -33.24 -18.63 -14.40
N LYS A 33 -32.76 -19.48 -13.48
CA LYS A 33 -31.73 -19.13 -12.51
C LYS A 33 -30.48 -18.65 -13.27
N ARG A 34 -29.97 -17.47 -12.95
CA ARG A 34 -28.76 -16.93 -13.59
C ARG A 34 -27.57 -17.80 -13.17
N ASN A 35 -26.65 -18.07 -14.10
CA ASN A 35 -25.39 -18.74 -13.79
C ASN A 35 -24.59 -17.91 -12.78
N GLU A 36 -23.88 -18.58 -11.85
CA GLU A 36 -22.97 -17.93 -10.92
C GLU A 36 -21.88 -17.17 -11.69
N THR A 37 -21.55 -15.97 -11.24
CA THR A 37 -20.35 -15.26 -11.71
C THR A 37 -19.09 -15.88 -11.09
N GLN A 38 -17.91 -15.63 -11.67
CA GLN A 38 -16.64 -16.09 -11.09
C GLN A 38 -16.47 -15.62 -9.64
N ALA A 39 -16.83 -14.37 -9.34
CA ALA A 39 -16.79 -13.84 -7.98
C ALA A 39 -17.71 -14.60 -7.02
N GLN A 40 -18.92 -14.98 -7.46
CA GLN A 40 -19.85 -15.77 -6.66
C GLN A 40 -19.31 -17.19 -6.41
N THR A 41 -18.70 -17.81 -7.42
CA THR A 41 -18.03 -19.11 -7.27
C THR A 41 -16.89 -19.03 -6.27
N VAL A 42 -16.04 -18.00 -6.36
CA VAL A 42 -14.92 -17.79 -5.43
C VAL A 42 -15.41 -17.58 -4.00
N ALA A 43 -16.44 -16.74 -3.80
CA ALA A 43 -17.02 -16.50 -2.48
C ALA A 43 -17.60 -17.79 -1.88
N ARG A 44 -18.36 -18.56 -2.68
CA ARG A 44 -18.91 -19.86 -2.24
C ARG A 44 -17.82 -20.85 -1.84
N LEU A 45 -16.73 -20.92 -2.60
CA LEU A 45 -15.60 -21.79 -2.27
C LEU A 45 -14.83 -21.31 -1.03
N ARG A 46 -14.59 -20.00 -0.92
CA ARG A 46 -13.97 -19.36 0.25
C ARG A 46 -14.71 -19.72 1.55
N ASP A 47 -16.04 -19.64 1.52
CA ASP A 47 -16.91 -19.83 2.69
C ASP A 47 -17.23 -21.30 2.97
N GLN A 48 -16.84 -22.21 2.07
CA GLN A 48 -17.02 -23.64 2.27
C GLN A 48 -16.19 -24.11 3.47
N ARG A 49 -16.83 -24.89 4.35
CA ARG A 49 -16.16 -25.52 5.49
C ARG A 49 -15.49 -26.84 5.11
N VAL A 50 -14.35 -27.09 5.72
CA VAL A 50 -13.56 -28.34 5.62
C VAL A 50 -13.17 -28.76 7.04
N GLU A 51 -13.02 -30.07 7.24
CA GLU A 51 -12.60 -30.62 8.52
C GLU A 51 -11.07 -30.74 8.53
N VAL A 52 -10.43 -30.12 9.53
CA VAL A 52 -8.99 -30.18 9.77
C VAL A 52 -8.77 -30.53 11.23
N GLY A 53 -8.20 -31.70 11.50
CA GLY A 53 -7.90 -32.14 12.87
C GLY A 53 -9.12 -32.26 13.78
N GLY A 54 -10.29 -32.62 13.23
CA GLY A 54 -11.55 -32.74 13.98
C GLY A 54 -12.30 -31.42 14.21
N GLN A 55 -11.81 -30.31 13.66
CA GLN A 55 -12.51 -29.01 13.71
C GLN A 55 -12.94 -28.58 12.31
N TRP A 56 -14.17 -28.07 12.21
CA TRP A 56 -14.71 -27.49 10.98
C TRP A 56 -14.27 -26.04 10.86
N VAL A 57 -13.43 -25.76 9.87
CA VAL A 57 -12.92 -24.41 9.55
C VAL A 57 -13.29 -24.03 8.13
N THR A 58 -13.44 -22.74 7.84
CA THR A 58 -13.63 -22.30 6.45
C THR A 58 -12.33 -22.44 5.67
N LYS A 59 -12.42 -22.61 4.34
CA LYS A 59 -11.23 -22.60 3.49
C LYS A 59 -10.47 -21.28 3.58
N PHE A 60 -11.16 -20.17 3.86
CA PHE A 60 -10.53 -18.89 4.13
C PHE A 60 -9.66 -18.92 5.40
N GLU A 61 -10.23 -19.31 6.54
CA GLU A 61 -9.50 -19.44 7.81
C GLU A 61 -8.26 -20.33 7.64
N LEU A 62 -8.41 -21.44 6.93
CA LEU A 62 -7.30 -22.35 6.64
C LEU A 62 -6.22 -21.69 5.77
N ALA A 63 -6.61 -20.93 4.75
CA ALA A 63 -5.67 -20.21 3.88
C ALA A 63 -4.93 -19.09 4.63
N VAL A 64 -5.61 -18.35 5.50
CA VAL A 64 -4.98 -17.32 6.36
C VAL A 64 -3.99 -17.97 7.33
N THR A 65 -4.40 -19.05 8.01
CA THR A 65 -3.56 -19.81 8.92
C THR A 65 -2.31 -20.35 8.22
N GLN A 66 -2.46 -20.90 7.02
CA GLN A 66 -1.34 -21.39 6.24
C GLN A 66 -0.40 -20.27 5.79
N THR A 67 -0.92 -19.11 5.43
CA THR A 67 -0.12 -17.93 5.06
C THR A 67 0.73 -17.43 6.24
N ILE A 68 0.13 -17.36 7.44
CA ILE A 68 0.85 -17.00 8.67
C ILE A 68 1.96 -18.03 8.95
N ASN A 69 1.60 -19.31 8.97
CA ASN A 69 2.55 -20.40 9.21
C ASN A 69 3.70 -20.42 8.20
N GLN A 70 3.41 -20.18 6.93
CA GLN A 70 4.41 -20.11 5.87
C GLN A 70 5.35 -18.91 6.07
N THR A 71 4.80 -17.75 6.42
CA THR A 71 5.58 -16.54 6.70
C THR A 71 6.55 -16.76 7.87
N ILE A 72 6.06 -17.38 8.96
CA ILE A 72 6.88 -17.72 10.13
C ILE A 72 7.99 -18.71 9.75
N ARG A 73 7.68 -19.73 8.96
CA ARG A 73 8.66 -20.76 8.57
C ARG A 73 9.69 -20.27 7.57
N SER A 74 9.28 -19.45 6.60
CA SER A 74 10.14 -19.09 5.47
C SER A 74 10.99 -17.85 5.74
N GLY A 75 10.48 -16.91 6.54
CA GLY A 75 11.10 -15.59 6.74
C GLY A 75 11.28 -14.78 5.45
N LYS A 76 10.65 -15.17 4.34
CA LYS A 76 10.87 -14.55 3.03
C LYS A 76 10.14 -13.21 2.94
N PRO A 77 10.77 -12.16 2.40
CA PRO A 77 10.12 -10.85 2.22
C PRO A 77 8.81 -10.91 1.44
N ARG A 78 8.71 -11.84 0.47
CA ARG A 78 7.49 -12.05 -0.32
C ARG A 78 6.31 -12.54 0.51
N ASP A 79 6.54 -13.49 1.41
CA ASP A 79 5.50 -14.10 2.24
C ASP A 79 5.04 -13.09 3.31
N LEU A 80 6.00 -12.34 3.87
CA LEU A 80 5.71 -11.22 4.77
C LEU A 80 4.85 -10.14 4.09
N LYS A 81 5.19 -9.74 2.86
CA LYS A 81 4.38 -8.78 2.10
C LYS A 81 2.95 -9.29 1.87
N LEU A 82 2.78 -10.56 1.50
CA LEU A 82 1.46 -11.16 1.29
C LEU A 82 0.61 -11.12 2.57
N LEU A 83 1.22 -11.42 3.71
CA LEU A 83 0.56 -11.37 5.02
C LEU A 83 0.16 -9.95 5.39
N LEU A 84 1.07 -8.98 5.25
CA LEU A 84 0.78 -7.57 5.54
C LEU A 84 -0.33 -7.02 4.65
N ASP A 85 -0.28 -7.29 3.33
CA ASP A 85 -1.31 -6.87 2.38
C ASP A 85 -2.69 -7.48 2.73
N LEU A 86 -2.71 -8.69 3.29
CA LEU A 86 -3.94 -9.35 3.73
C LEU A 86 -4.49 -8.73 5.02
N LEU A 87 -3.63 -8.50 6.01
CA LEU A 87 -4.02 -7.88 7.28
C LEU A 87 -4.52 -6.44 7.08
N ASP A 88 -3.86 -5.68 6.20
CA ASP A 88 -4.25 -4.31 5.85
C ASP A 88 -5.65 -4.26 5.22
N LYS A 89 -5.90 -5.09 4.20
CA LYS A 89 -7.21 -5.20 3.53
C LYS A 89 -8.37 -5.51 4.47
N HIS A 90 -8.09 -6.18 5.58
CA HIS A 90 -9.08 -6.57 6.58
C HIS A 90 -9.05 -5.68 7.83
N GLY A 91 -8.26 -4.61 7.86
CA GLY A 91 -8.15 -3.71 9.02
C GLY A 91 -7.62 -4.41 10.28
N ALA A 92 -6.88 -5.51 10.10
CA ALA A 92 -6.28 -6.30 11.17
C ALA A 92 -4.83 -5.86 11.47
N LEU A 93 -4.29 -4.92 10.70
CA LEU A 93 -3.17 -4.11 11.15
C LEU A 93 -3.71 -3.06 12.13
N PRO A 94 -3.01 -2.78 13.24
CA PRO A 94 -3.42 -1.72 14.16
C PRO A 94 -3.51 -0.40 13.38
N ALA A 95 -4.73 0.15 13.29
CA ALA A 95 -4.95 1.53 12.84
C ALA A 95 -4.22 2.43 13.83
N SER A 96 -3.18 3.11 13.37
CA SER A 96 -2.05 3.33 14.25
C SER A 96 -2.16 4.59 15.10
N GLU A 97 -3.00 4.60 16.14
CA GLU A 97 -2.68 5.41 17.33
C GLU A 97 -1.40 4.87 17.99
N GLU A 98 -1.14 3.56 17.96
CA GLU A 98 0.07 2.94 18.51
C GLU A 98 1.32 3.11 17.63
N ALA A 99 1.21 3.09 16.30
CA ALA A 99 2.35 3.41 15.43
C ALA A 99 2.57 4.93 15.31
N GLU A 100 1.54 5.76 15.44
CA GLU A 100 1.72 7.21 15.64
C GLU A 100 2.34 7.51 17.00
N ALA A 101 1.92 6.86 18.09
CA ALA A 101 2.53 6.98 19.42
C ALA A 101 3.95 6.42 19.45
N SER A 102 4.23 5.33 18.72
CA SER A 102 5.59 4.81 18.56
C SER A 102 6.47 5.76 17.76
N ARG A 103 5.94 6.40 16.70
CA ARG A 103 6.65 7.44 15.94
C ARG A 103 6.90 8.68 16.78
N ALA A 104 5.88 9.17 17.49
CA ALA A 104 5.99 10.31 18.41
C ALA A 104 6.97 10.01 19.57
N GLY A 105 6.95 8.78 20.08
CA GLY A 105 7.91 8.32 21.08
C GLY A 105 9.34 8.26 20.55
N THR A 106 9.55 7.77 19.32
CA THR A 106 10.88 7.78 18.68
C THR A 106 11.36 9.20 18.36
N ASP A 107 10.46 10.08 17.91
CA ASP A 107 10.78 11.48 17.59
C ASP A 107 11.16 12.26 18.86
N ALA A 108 10.49 12.02 19.99
CA ALA A 108 10.83 12.61 21.27
C ALA A 108 12.21 12.16 21.79
N VAL A 109 12.54 10.88 21.65
CA VAL A 109 13.87 10.35 22.02
C VAL A 109 14.95 10.92 21.10
N TYR A 110 14.68 10.98 19.79
CA TYR A 110 15.60 11.57 18.81
C TYR A 110 15.85 13.05 19.11
N THR A 111 14.80 13.83 19.36
CA THR A 111 14.90 15.24 19.72
C THR A 111 15.72 15.43 20.99
N LYS A 112 15.50 14.59 22.00
CA LYS A 112 16.28 14.63 23.25
C LYS A 112 17.75 14.28 23.04
N LEU A 113 18.05 13.31 22.17
CA LEU A 113 19.42 12.96 21.80
C LEU A 113 20.08 14.11 21.04
N MET A 114 19.41 14.70 20.06
CA MET A 114 19.96 15.84 19.30
C MET A 114 20.22 17.04 20.20
N ASN A 115 19.30 17.41 21.10
CA ASN A 115 19.54 18.47 22.09
C ASN A 115 20.73 18.18 23.01
N LEU A 116 20.95 16.91 23.39
CA LEU A 116 22.12 16.49 24.17
C LEU A 116 23.42 16.61 23.38
N PHE A 117 23.39 16.28 22.10
CA PHE A 117 24.52 16.45 21.18
C PHE A 117 24.81 17.93 20.94
N ASP A 118 23.80 18.73 20.61
CA ASP A 118 23.92 20.16 20.35
C ASP A 118 24.51 20.87 21.56
N HIS A 119 24.02 20.55 22.77
CA HIS A 119 24.57 21.14 23.99
C HIS A 119 26.00 20.65 24.31
N ARG A 120 26.35 19.42 23.94
CA ARG A 120 27.70 18.87 24.12
C ARG A 120 28.71 19.46 23.15
N PHE A 121 28.29 19.73 21.92
CA PHE A 121 29.16 20.20 20.84
C PHE A 121 29.04 21.70 20.60
N GLU A 122 28.31 22.42 21.47
CA GLU A 122 28.06 23.86 21.37
C GLU A 122 27.50 24.25 19.99
N ILE A 123 26.68 23.39 19.40
CA ILE A 123 26.03 23.63 18.11
C ILE A 123 24.75 24.43 18.39
N ASP A 124 24.59 25.58 17.74
CA ASP A 124 23.35 26.35 17.82
C ASP A 124 22.25 25.63 17.00
N PRO A 125 21.08 25.30 17.60
CA PRO A 125 19.94 24.76 16.86
C PRO A 125 19.48 25.63 15.69
N ALA A 126 19.72 26.95 15.71
CA ALA A 126 19.42 27.82 14.59
C ALA A 126 20.28 27.48 13.35
N ASP A 127 21.53 27.06 13.55
CA ASP A 127 22.46 26.74 12.47
C ASP A 127 22.15 25.38 11.85
N THR A 128 21.65 24.41 12.62
CA THR A 128 21.20 23.11 12.08
C THR A 128 19.95 23.27 11.23
N VAL A 129 18.98 24.08 11.68
CA VAL A 129 17.78 24.43 10.90
C VAL A 129 18.16 25.18 9.62
N GLU A 130 19.11 26.10 9.69
CA GLU A 130 19.58 26.84 8.51
C GLU A 130 20.29 25.91 7.50
N LEU A 131 21.13 24.98 7.96
CA LEU A 131 21.75 23.98 7.09
C LEU A 131 20.72 23.08 6.38
N GLU A 132 19.63 22.71 7.06
CA GLU A 132 18.54 21.92 6.48
C GLU A 132 17.76 22.72 5.45
N ARG A 133 17.39 23.97 5.76
CA ARG A 133 16.75 24.91 4.83
C ARG A 133 17.56 25.09 3.54
N LEU A 134 18.87 25.26 3.71
CA LEU A 134 19.80 25.44 2.61
C LEU A 134 20.03 24.16 1.78
N ALA A 135 19.87 22.98 2.38
CA ALA A 135 19.89 21.69 1.67
C ALA A 135 18.61 21.47 0.85
N ASP A 136 17.46 21.92 1.37
CA ASP A 136 16.19 21.91 0.63
C ASP A 136 16.22 22.82 -0.59
N GLU A 137 16.83 24.01 -0.48
CA GLU A 137 17.02 24.93 -1.61
C GLU A 137 17.89 24.32 -2.70
N GLU A 138 19.00 23.68 -2.34
CA GLU A 138 19.85 22.94 -3.27
C GLU A 138 19.02 21.85 -3.98
N THR A 139 18.27 21.05 -3.23
CA THR A 139 17.44 19.96 -3.75
C THR A 139 16.38 20.49 -4.71
N LYS A 140 15.66 21.57 -4.35
CA LYS A 140 14.66 22.22 -5.20
C LYS A 140 15.26 22.72 -6.50
N LEU A 141 16.45 23.33 -6.44
CA LEU A 141 17.15 23.84 -7.62
C LEU A 141 17.57 22.70 -8.57
N ILE A 142 17.98 21.55 -8.04
CA ILE A 142 18.35 20.38 -8.84
C ILE A 142 17.15 19.71 -9.48
N MET A 143 16.09 19.51 -8.70
CA MET A 143 14.87 18.83 -9.18
C MET A 143 14.14 19.64 -10.24
N SER A 144 14.31 20.97 -10.24
CA SER A 144 13.64 21.87 -11.19
C SER A 144 14.49 22.27 -12.40
N CYS A 145 15.79 21.97 -12.44
CA CYS A 145 16.68 22.48 -13.47
C CYS A 145 17.69 21.43 -13.98
N SER A 146 17.66 21.18 -15.29
CA SER A 146 18.54 20.24 -16.00
C SER A 146 20.00 20.70 -16.12
N HIS A 147 20.30 21.96 -15.80
CA HIS A 147 21.66 22.52 -15.83
C HIS A 147 21.94 23.47 -14.66
N CYS A 148 21.54 23.09 -13.45
CA CYS A 148 21.70 23.88 -12.23
C CYS A 148 23.14 23.95 -11.68
N GLY A 149 24.06 23.16 -12.22
CA GLY A 149 25.43 23.02 -11.69
C GLY A 149 26.19 24.34 -11.52
N PRO A 150 26.17 25.28 -12.48
CA PRO A 150 26.81 26.59 -12.31
C PRO A 150 26.18 27.43 -11.19
N ALA A 151 24.85 27.49 -11.14
CA ALA A 151 24.10 28.26 -10.12
C ALA A 151 24.34 27.72 -8.70
N LEU A 152 24.40 26.39 -8.53
CA LEU A 152 24.76 25.77 -7.25
C LEU A 152 26.17 26.16 -6.78
N ARG A 153 27.14 26.16 -7.70
CA ARG A 153 28.52 26.56 -7.37
C ARG A 153 28.62 28.04 -7.00
N GLU A 154 27.82 28.90 -7.64
CA GLU A 154 27.73 30.32 -7.29
C GLU A 154 27.13 30.51 -5.90
N GLN A 155 26.06 29.77 -5.55
CA GLN A 155 25.48 29.76 -4.20
C GLN A 155 26.49 29.28 -3.15
N TRP A 156 27.24 28.21 -3.43
CA TRP A 156 28.31 27.75 -2.54
C TRP A 156 29.49 28.71 -2.44
N ALA A 157 29.69 29.56 -3.44
CA ALA A 157 30.76 30.54 -3.45
C ALA A 157 30.46 31.77 -2.58
N GLN A 158 29.19 31.98 -2.20
CA GLN A 158 28.76 33.11 -1.39
C GLN A 158 29.49 33.15 -0.03
N PRO A 159 29.89 34.35 0.46
CA PRO A 159 30.64 34.47 1.71
C PRO A 159 29.94 33.86 2.91
N GLU A 160 28.64 34.11 3.06
CA GLU A 160 27.81 33.58 4.14
C GLU A 160 27.78 32.05 4.13
N ARG A 161 27.62 31.45 2.95
CA ARG A 161 27.60 30.00 2.77
C ARG A 161 28.95 29.34 3.09
N LYS A 162 30.06 30.02 2.79
CA LYS A 162 31.41 29.55 3.11
C LYS A 162 31.68 29.58 4.61
N THR A 163 31.26 30.63 5.30
CA THR A 163 31.40 30.76 6.76
C THR A 163 30.60 29.66 7.45
N LEU A 164 29.32 29.51 7.11
CA LEU A 164 28.46 28.45 7.68
C LEU A 164 29.03 27.05 7.43
N SER A 165 29.52 26.79 6.22
CA SER A 165 30.13 25.51 5.88
C SER A 165 31.44 25.24 6.63
N LYS A 166 32.16 26.27 7.08
CA LYS A 166 33.41 26.13 7.83
C LYS A 166 33.13 25.81 9.29
N ASP A 167 32.11 26.45 9.85
CA ASP A 167 31.82 26.39 11.28
C ASP A 167 30.97 25.14 11.62
N TYR A 168 30.02 24.77 10.75
CA TYR A 168 29.07 23.67 11.01
C TYR A 168 29.09 22.55 9.97
N GLY A 169 29.92 22.72 8.93
CA GLY A 169 30.08 21.74 7.86
C GLY A 169 29.14 21.96 6.68
N LYS A 170 29.44 21.25 5.58
CA LYS A 170 28.66 21.31 4.33
C LYS A 170 27.30 20.60 4.46
N THR A 171 26.31 21.05 3.69
CA THR A 171 25.05 20.32 3.47
C THR A 171 25.31 18.94 2.88
N ALA A 172 24.39 18.01 3.10
CA ALA A 172 24.53 16.62 2.63
C ALA A 172 24.80 16.55 1.11
N PHE A 173 24.10 17.37 0.32
CA PHE A 173 24.28 17.40 -1.13
C PHE A 173 25.61 18.04 -1.54
N HIS A 174 25.99 19.18 -0.94
CA HIS A 174 27.30 19.79 -1.19
C HIS A 174 28.46 18.82 -0.86
N LYS A 175 28.34 18.01 0.21
CA LYS A 175 29.29 16.92 0.50
C LYS A 175 29.35 15.89 -0.62
N GLN A 176 28.20 15.38 -1.07
CA GLN A 176 28.15 14.37 -2.15
C GLN A 176 28.79 14.84 -3.47
N VAL A 177 28.69 16.13 -3.78
CA VAL A 177 29.25 16.69 -5.02
C VAL A 177 30.73 17.05 -4.91
N THR A 178 31.18 17.54 -3.74
CA THR A 178 32.54 18.09 -3.60
C THR A 178 33.50 17.17 -2.86
N GLU A 179 32.99 16.20 -2.10
CA GLU A 179 33.82 15.20 -1.44
C GLU A 179 33.92 13.96 -2.32
N PRO A 180 35.12 13.37 -2.43
CA PRO A 180 35.28 12.15 -3.21
C PRO A 180 34.39 11.05 -2.61
N PHE A 181 33.53 10.45 -3.45
CA PHE A 181 32.69 9.33 -3.06
C PHE A 181 33.59 8.16 -2.63
N LYS A 182 33.80 8.01 -1.32
CA LYS A 182 34.55 6.89 -0.76
C LYS A 182 33.63 5.68 -0.80
N ILE A 183 33.79 4.86 -1.83
CA ILE A 183 33.22 3.50 -1.84
C ILE A 183 33.96 2.72 -0.74
N SER A 184 33.41 2.72 0.48
CA SER A 184 33.89 1.87 1.57
C SER A 184 33.39 0.42 1.43
N ASP A 185 32.72 0.08 0.34
CA ASP A 185 32.08 -1.20 0.12
C ASP A 185 33.00 -2.13 -0.70
N PRO A 186 33.62 -3.18 -0.10
CA PRO A 186 34.60 -4.03 -0.79
C PRO A 186 33.98 -4.82 -1.96
N TRP A 187 32.66 -4.87 -2.05
CA TRP A 187 31.93 -5.71 -2.99
C TRP A 187 31.76 -5.09 -4.39
N ASN A 188 31.88 -3.76 -4.53
CA ASN A 188 31.61 -3.05 -5.80
C ASN A 188 32.85 -2.56 -6.57
N ALA A 189 34.06 -2.68 -6.01
CA ALA A 189 35.29 -2.25 -6.68
C ALA A 189 35.60 -3.02 -7.98
N LYS A 190 35.11 -4.26 -8.13
CA LYS A 190 35.30 -5.06 -9.36
C LYS A 190 34.38 -4.65 -10.52
N LYS A 191 33.21 -4.05 -10.24
CA LYS A 191 32.24 -3.67 -11.28
C LYS A 191 32.54 -2.29 -11.88
N ALA A 192 33.03 -1.35 -11.07
CA ALA A 192 33.34 0.02 -11.52
C ALA A 192 34.51 0.08 -12.53
N LYS A 193 35.50 -0.82 -12.45
CA LYS A 193 36.61 -0.87 -13.42
C LYS A 193 36.23 -1.37 -14.81
N LYS A 194 35.05 -2.00 -14.97
CA LYS A 194 34.60 -2.52 -16.27
C LYS A 194 33.89 -1.46 -17.13
N VAL A 195 33.29 -0.45 -16.51
CA VAL A 195 32.50 0.59 -17.22
C VAL A 195 33.36 1.77 -17.67
N LEU A 196 34.57 1.95 -17.13
CA LEU A 196 35.49 3.03 -17.50
C LEU A 196 36.55 2.61 -18.56
N ARG A 197 36.32 1.49 -19.26
CA ARG A 197 37.24 0.95 -20.28
C ARG A 197 36.55 0.59 -21.61
N GLU A 198 35.33 1.05 -21.79
CA GLU A 198 34.62 1.12 -23.08
C GLU A 198 34.40 2.60 -23.41
#